data_AF-A0A2S9GRQ2-F1
#
_entry.id   AF-A0A2S9GRQ2-F1
#
_cell.length_a   1.000
_cell.length_b   1.000
_cell.length_c   1.000
_cell.angle_alpha   90.00
_cell.angle_beta   90.00
_cell.angle_gamma   90.00
#
_symmetry.space_group_name_H-M   'P 1'
#
loop_
_entity.id
_entity.type
_entity.pdbx_description
1 polymer ?
#
loop_
_entity_poly.entity_id
_entity_poly.type
_entity_poly.pdbx_seq_one_letter_code
_entity_poly.pdbx_strand_id
1 'polypeptide(L)' 'SQAVTPELPPLHMRRDAFDPTPALREIRENSGVQTVTNAFGLQVFLITRYDDVKTVLSDYARFSNGRP' A
#
# COMPACT_ATOMS: atom_id res chain seq x y z
N SER A 1 -28.42 10.02 -17.68
CA SER A 1 -27.21 9.22 -17.91
C SER A 1 -26.34 9.30 -16.66
N GLN A 2 -26.11 8.20 -15.94
CA GLN A 2 -25.12 8.17 -14.86
C GLN A 2 -23.74 7.98 -15.49
N ALA A 3 -22.82 8.90 -15.23
CA ALA A 3 -21.42 8.70 -15.55
C ALA A 3 -20.84 7.67 -14.58
N VAL A 4 -20.25 6.60 -15.11
CA VAL A 4 -19.44 5.67 -14.32
C VAL A 4 -18.09 6.32 -14.06
N THR A 5 -17.79 6.63 -12.80
CA THR A 5 -16.45 7.08 -12.39
C THR A 5 -15.51 5.88 -12.49
N PRO A 6 -14.41 5.95 -13.26
CA PRO A 6 -13.45 4.84 -13.32
C PRO A 6 -12.90 4.58 -11.92
N GLU A 7 -12.84 3.31 -11.52
CA GLU A 7 -12.23 2.95 -10.26
C GLU A 7 -10.73 3.27 -10.33
N LEU A 8 -10.27 4.07 -9.37
CA LEU A 8 -8.85 4.44 -9.31
C LEU A 8 -8.02 3.20 -8.97
N PRO A 9 -6.80 3.06 -9.53
CA PRO A 9 -5.88 2.00 -9.13
C PRO A 9 -5.69 1.94 -7.60
N PRO A 10 -5.23 0.80 -7.04
CA PRO A 10 -4.89 0.73 -5.62
C PRO A 10 -3.93 1.84 -5.19
N LEU A 11 -4.08 2.35 -3.97
CA LEU A 11 -3.37 3.54 -3.48
C LEU A 11 -1.84 3.47 -3.67
N HIS A 12 -1.24 2.30 -3.42
CA HIS A 12 0.20 2.07 -3.54
C HIS A 12 0.73 2.11 -4.99
N MET A 13 -0.15 2.09 -5.99
CA MET A 13 0.20 2.19 -7.41
C MET A 13 0.01 3.59 -7.99
N ARG A 14 -0.60 4.52 -7.22
CA ARG A 14 -0.86 5.88 -7.68
C ARG A 14 0.39 6.74 -7.55
N ARG A 15 0.58 7.66 -8.49
CA ARG A 15 1.67 8.63 -8.50
C ARG A 15 1.14 10.04 -8.72
N ASP A 16 1.85 11.01 -8.16
CA ASP A 16 1.67 12.43 -8.43
C ASP A 16 2.93 12.91 -9.17
N ALA A 17 2.86 12.97 -10.49
CA ALA A 17 4.02 13.12 -11.36
C ALA A 17 5.16 12.14 -11.00
N PHE A 18 6.28 12.66 -10.48
CA PHE A 18 7.43 11.85 -10.07
C PHE A 18 7.30 11.30 -8.65
N ASP A 19 6.41 11.85 -7.83
CA ASP A 19 6.27 11.58 -6.41
C ASP A 19 5.19 10.51 -6.10
N PRO A 20 5.29 9.84 -4.94
CA PRO A 20 4.15 9.14 -4.35
C PRO A 20 3.04 10.12 -3.99
N THR A 21 1.78 9.68 -4.05
CA THR A 21 0.65 10.56 -3.67
C THR A 21 0.72 11.02 -2.20
N PRO A 22 0.18 12.22 -1.86
CA PRO A 22 0.14 12.73 -0.49
C PRO A 22 -0.50 11.78 0.53
N ALA A 23 -1.49 10.98 0.12
CA ALA A 23 -2.12 9.99 0.99
C ALA A 23 -1.12 8.93 1.52
N LEU A 24 -0.07 8.58 0.76
CA LEU A 24 0.99 7.68 1.27
C LEU A 24 1.84 8.35 2.36
N ARG A 25 2.02 9.69 2.28
CA ARG A 25 2.68 10.48 3.34
C ARG A 25 1.82 10.52 4.60
N GLU A 26 0.51 10.75 4.46
CA GLU A 26 -0.43 10.76 5.60
C GLU A 26 -0.42 9.43 6.35
N ILE A 27 -0.41 8.29 5.65
CA ILE A 27 -0.29 6.98 6.30
C ILE A 27 1.05 6.89 7.06
N ARG A 28 2.15 7.31 6.44
CA ARG A 28 3.49 7.23 7.05
C ARG A 28 3.60 8.03 8.34
N GLU A 29 3.07 9.25 8.33
CA GLU A 29 3.15 10.19 9.46
C GLU A 29 2.21 9.79 10.60
N ASN A 30 1.06 9.20 10.27
CA ASN A 30 0.05 8.82 11.27
C ASN A 30 0.22 7.36 11.72
N SER A 31 -0.42 6.40 11.03
CA SER A 31 -0.50 5.01 11.47
C SER A 31 0.72 4.17 11.11
N GLY A 32 1.50 4.56 10.10
CA GLY A 32 2.62 3.80 9.51
C GLY A 32 2.20 2.58 8.68
N VAL A 33 1.09 1.94 9.06
CA VAL A 33 0.48 0.79 8.40
C VAL A 33 -1.01 1.02 8.21
N GLN A 34 -1.56 0.60 7.08
CA GLN A 34 -2.99 0.62 6.83
C GLN A 34 -3.44 -0.64 6.08
N THR A 35 -4.65 -1.09 6.37
CA THR A 35 -5.30 -2.19 5.67
C THR A 35 -5.96 -1.67 4.39
N VAL A 36 -5.58 -2.19 3.21
CA VAL A 36 -6.07 -1.74 1.88
C VAL A 36 -6.46 -2.92 0.98
N THR A 37 -7.35 -2.67 0.02
CA THR A 37 -7.70 -3.65 -1.02
C THR A 37 -6.67 -3.56 -2.16
N ASN A 38 -6.05 -4.69 -2.52
CA ASN A 38 -5.12 -4.75 -3.64
C ASN A 38 -5.84 -4.95 -4.99
N ALA A 39 -5.09 -4.98 -6.08
CA ALA A 39 -5.64 -5.16 -7.44
C ALA A 39 -6.38 -6.49 -7.68
N PHE A 40 -6.28 -7.45 -6.75
CA PHE A 40 -6.97 -8.75 -6.80
C PHE A 40 -8.20 -8.80 -5.89
N GLY A 41 -8.59 -7.69 -5.27
CA GLY A 41 -9.71 -7.64 -4.32
C GLY A 41 -9.38 -8.20 -2.93
N LEU A 42 -8.10 -8.48 -2.64
CA LEU A 42 -7.67 -9.03 -1.36
C LEU A 42 -7.31 -7.92 -0.37
N GLN A 43 -7.67 -8.15 0.88
CA GLN A 43 -7.28 -7.28 1.98
C GLN A 43 -5.81 -7.53 2.34
N VAL A 44 -4.99 -6.47 2.27
CA VAL A 44 -3.54 -6.53 2.56
C VAL A 44 -3.12 -5.39 3.49
N PHE A 45 -1.96 -5.53 4.12
CA PHE A 45 -1.31 -4.45 4.86
C PHE A 45 -0.39 -3.63 3.95
N LEU A 46 -0.61 -2.33 3.89
CA LEU A 46 0.25 -1.34 3.25
C LEU A 46 1.12 -0.67 4.31
N ILE A 47 2.44 -0.87 4.20
CA ILE A 47 3.45 -0.36 5.13
C ILE A 47 4.20 0.79 4.45
N THR A 48 4.34 1.93 5.11
CA THR A 48 4.91 3.15 4.50
C THR A 48 6.09 3.75 5.25
N ARG A 49 6.36 3.35 6.50
CA ARG A 49 7.56 3.76 7.25
C ARG A 49 8.76 2.92 6.84
N TYR A 50 9.89 3.58 6.59
CA TYR A 50 11.11 2.93 6.13
C TYR A 50 11.57 1.81 7.07
N ASP A 51 11.57 2.04 8.38
CA ASP A 51 12.02 1.06 9.37
C ASP A 51 11.09 -0.17 9.43
N ASP A 52 9.78 0.04 9.27
CA ASP A 52 8.79 -1.05 9.24
C ASP A 52 8.95 -1.88 7.95
N VAL A 53 9.12 -1.21 6.80
CA VAL A 53 9.41 -1.87 5.51
C VAL A 53 10.68 -2.71 5.63
N LYS A 54 11.76 -2.14 6.17
CA LYS A 54 13.02 -2.85 6.37
C LYS A 54 12.85 -4.05 7.30
N THR A 55 12.11 -3.89 8.39
CA THR A 55 11.83 -4.98 9.34
C THR A 55 11.10 -6.14 8.66
N VAL A 56 10.01 -5.86 7.93
CA VAL A 56 9.22 -6.91 7.26
C VAL A 56 10.02 -7.59 6.15
N LEU A 57 10.68 -6.81 5.30
CA LEU A 57 11.39 -7.36 4.14
C LEU A 57 12.70 -8.09 4.50
N SER A 58 13.26 -7.87 5.69
CA SER A 58 14.46 -8.59 6.16
C SER A 58 14.16 -9.86 6.94
N ASP A 59 12.97 -10.00 7.51
CA ASP A 59 12.59 -11.14 8.34
C ASP A 59 11.86 -12.22 7.53
N TYR A 60 12.64 -13.00 6.79
CA TYR A 60 12.14 -14.12 5.99
C TYR A 60 11.61 -15.28 6.84
N ALA A 61 11.89 -15.32 8.14
CA ALA A 61 11.38 -16.36 9.04
C ALA A 61 9.92 -16.09 9.44
N ARG A 62 9.54 -14.82 9.57
CA ARG A 62 8.17 -14.39 9.90
C ARG A 62 7.34 -14.00 8.68
N PHE A 63 7.97 -13.50 7.62
CA PHE A 63 7.30 -13.04 6.40
C PHE A 63 7.82 -13.80 5.17
N SER A 64 6.96 -14.64 4.59
CA SER A 64 7.29 -15.41 3.40
C SER A 64 6.95 -14.65 2.11
N ASN A 65 7.81 -14.78 1.10
CA ASN A 65 7.51 -14.36 -0.28
C ASN A 65 6.80 -15.47 -1.10
N GLY A 66 6.67 -16.67 -0.53
CA GLY A 66 5.90 -17.75 -1.13
C GLY A 66 4.41 -17.45 -1.08
N ARG A 67 3.65 -18.01 -2.04
CA ARG A 67 2.19 -18.02 -1.91
C ARG A 67 1.78 -18.98 -0.79
N PRO A 68 0.69 -18.69 -0.04
CA PRO A 68 0.02 -19.68 0.78
C PRO A 68 -0.42 -20.90 -0.05
#